data_AF-A0A4R9IJA7-F1
#
_entry.id   AF-A0A4R9IJA7-F1
#
_cell.length_a   1.000
_cell.length_b   1.000
_cell.length_c   1.000
_cell.angle_alpha   90.00
_cell.angle_beta   90.00
_cell.angle_gamma   90.00
#
_symmetry.space_group_name_H-M   'P 1'
#
loop_
_entity.id
_entity.type
_entity.pdbx_description
1 polymer ?
#
loop_
_entity_poly.entity_id
_entity_poly.type
_entity_poly.pdbx_seq_one_letter_code
_entity_poly.pdbx_strand_id
1 'polypeptide(L)'
;MENTIDKNLKFLLESIIDLPNKYDEETINSIEYFLNSDLSYSHKNEIAQSIINISKRIYQTKRFISKPLREIFYSEFQKVKSIDVSENDTLRIYFQSIVVILLNLVPKEKDPGLGKLIKETNHKNNKILIVKSVWKSFNEYARDSLSSALDFGVNIYNFTE
;
A
#
# COMPACT_ATOMS: atom_id res chain seq x y z
N MET A 1 27.42 -9.42 -5.73
CA MET A 1 26.55 -8.25 -5.48
C MET A 1 25.22 -8.65 -4.84
N GLU A 2 24.58 -9.77 -5.22
CA GLU A 2 23.35 -10.29 -4.55
C GLU A 2 23.47 -10.34 -3.02
N ASN A 3 24.58 -10.88 -2.50
CA ASN A 3 24.80 -11.06 -1.06
C ASN A 3 24.80 -9.74 -0.24
N THR A 4 25.08 -8.59 -0.87
CA THR A 4 25.04 -7.29 -0.20
C THR A 4 23.64 -6.69 -0.20
N ILE A 5 22.88 -6.88 -1.29
CA ILE A 5 21.51 -6.39 -1.42
C ILE A 5 20.61 -7.12 -0.41
N ASP A 6 20.71 -8.45 -0.34
CA ASP A 6 19.89 -9.26 0.56
C ASP A 6 20.19 -8.95 2.04
N LYS A 7 21.48 -8.71 2.35
CA LYS A 7 21.89 -8.30 3.70
C LYS A 7 21.32 -6.94 4.09
N ASN A 8 21.40 -5.95 3.20
CA ASN A 8 20.89 -4.61 3.48
C ASN A 8 19.36 -4.59 3.54
N LEU A 9 18.70 -5.36 2.68
CA LEU A 9 17.26 -5.56 2.72
C LEU A 9 16.85 -6.18 4.06
N LYS A 10 17.52 -7.25 4.50
CA LYS A 10 17.24 -7.86 5.80
C LYS A 10 17.33 -6.86 6.97
N PHE A 11 18.39 -6.05 7.00
CA PHE A 11 18.55 -5.01 8.02
C PHE A 11 17.41 -3.99 7.99
N LEU A 12 16.99 -3.58 6.78
CA LEU A 12 15.82 -2.71 6.61
C LEU A 12 14.54 -3.36 7.14
N LEU A 13 14.28 -4.62 6.81
CA LEU A 13 13.07 -5.33 7.26
C LEU A 13 13.00 -5.44 8.79
N GLU A 14 14.13 -5.68 9.45
CA GLU A 14 14.23 -5.67 10.92
C GLU A 14 13.91 -4.28 11.49
N SER A 15 14.48 -3.23 10.91
CA SER A 15 14.27 -1.83 11.33
C SER A 15 12.81 -1.38 11.19
N ILE A 16 12.12 -1.82 10.13
CA ILE A 16 10.70 -1.53 9.89
C ILE A 16 9.83 -1.99 11.07
N ILE A 17 10.12 -3.16 11.65
CA ILE A 17 9.30 -3.76 12.73
C ILE A 17 9.22 -2.85 13.96
N ASP A 18 10.27 -2.07 14.20
CA ASP A 18 10.45 -1.21 15.38
C ASP A 18 9.94 0.22 15.17
N LEU A 19 9.66 0.64 13.93
CA LEU A 19 9.11 1.98 13.61
C LEU A 19 7.95 2.41 14.52
N PRO A 20 6.95 1.56 14.84
CA PRO A 20 5.84 1.98 15.70
C PRO A 20 6.25 2.34 17.13
N ASN A 21 7.37 1.79 17.62
CA ASN A 21 7.90 2.02 18.96
C ASN A 21 8.86 3.21 19.00
N LYS A 22 9.70 3.32 17.97
CA LYS A 22 10.71 4.37 17.83
C LYS A 22 10.75 4.78 16.37
N TYR A 23 10.17 5.94 16.07
CA TYR A 23 10.32 6.51 14.74
C TYR A 23 11.76 6.87 14.46
N ASP A 24 12.19 6.48 13.27
CA ASP A 24 13.53 6.67 12.76
C ASP A 24 13.44 7.12 11.30
N GLU A 25 13.95 8.32 11.03
CA GLU A 25 13.92 8.92 9.70
C GLU A 25 14.88 8.18 8.75
N GLU A 26 15.96 7.60 9.24
CA GLU A 26 16.90 6.81 8.43
C GLU A 26 16.20 5.56 7.87
N THR A 27 15.38 4.89 8.67
CA THR A 27 14.54 3.77 8.21
C THR A 27 13.55 4.23 7.13
N ILE A 28 12.89 5.37 7.29
CA ILE A 28 11.96 5.91 6.27
C ILE A 28 12.70 6.20 4.95
N ASN A 29 13.85 6.87 5.02
CA ASN A 29 14.68 7.18 3.86
C ASN A 29 15.20 5.91 3.18
N SER A 30 15.52 4.88 3.97
CA SER A 30 15.93 3.58 3.43
C SER A 30 14.79 2.88 2.69
N ILE A 31 13.56 2.91 3.22
CA ILE A 31 12.38 2.39 2.50
C ILE A 31 12.26 3.09 1.14
N GLU A 32 12.31 4.41 1.11
CA GLU A 32 12.21 5.18 -0.14
C GLU A 32 13.34 4.82 -1.12
N TYR A 33 14.58 4.76 -0.65
CA TYR A 33 15.74 4.38 -1.45
C TYR A 33 15.56 3.01 -2.11
N PHE A 34 15.18 1.99 -1.33
CA PHE A 34 15.00 0.63 -1.85
C PHE A 34 13.83 0.53 -2.84
N LEU A 35 12.71 1.20 -2.58
CA LEU A 35 11.57 1.20 -3.50
C LEU A 35 11.86 1.94 -4.82
N ASN A 36 12.73 2.96 -4.79
CA ASN A 36 13.18 3.66 -5.98
C ASN A 36 14.31 2.96 -6.75
N SER A 37 14.91 1.91 -6.18
CA SER A 37 15.96 1.13 -6.84
C SER A 37 15.43 0.08 -7.83
N ASP A 38 16.36 -0.57 -8.54
CA ASP A 38 16.11 -1.67 -9.48
C ASP A 38 15.77 -3.01 -8.80
N LEU A 39 15.35 -2.99 -7.53
CA LEU A 39 14.85 -4.18 -6.84
C LEU A 39 13.72 -4.85 -7.63
N SER A 40 13.70 -6.18 -7.60
CA SER A 40 12.58 -6.96 -8.11
C SER A 40 11.29 -6.63 -7.35
N TYR A 41 10.13 -6.81 -7.99
CA TYR A 41 8.84 -6.65 -7.31
C TYR A 41 8.65 -7.63 -6.15
N SER A 42 9.37 -8.76 -6.12
CA SER A 42 9.40 -9.66 -4.97
C SER A 42 10.00 -8.97 -3.75
N HIS A 43 11.20 -8.39 -3.88
CA HIS A 43 11.86 -7.68 -2.79
C HIS A 43 11.09 -6.41 -2.37
N LYS A 44 10.55 -5.66 -3.32
CA LYS A 44 9.69 -4.50 -3.00
C LYS A 44 8.43 -4.93 -2.23
N ASN A 45 7.89 -6.11 -2.53
CA ASN A 45 6.76 -6.67 -1.81
C ASN A 45 7.13 -7.13 -0.38
N GLU A 46 8.35 -7.58 -0.11
CA GLU A 46 8.79 -7.90 1.26
C GLU A 46 8.78 -6.64 2.16
N ILE A 47 9.24 -5.51 1.61
CA ILE A 47 9.15 -4.20 2.26
C ILE A 47 7.68 -3.84 2.51
N ALA A 48 6.83 -3.94 1.49
CA ALA A 48 5.41 -3.64 1.60
C ALA A 48 4.71 -4.51 2.64
N GLN A 49 4.98 -5.82 2.68
CA GLN A 49 4.42 -6.74 3.67
C GLN A 49 4.86 -6.41 5.10
N SER A 50 6.13 -6.02 5.28
CA SER A 50 6.62 -5.56 6.58
C SER A 50 5.86 -4.31 7.06
N ILE A 51 5.56 -3.37 6.15
CA ILE A 51 4.73 -2.21 6.46
C ILE A 51 3.29 -2.58 6.77
N ILE A 52 2.69 -3.53 6.05
CA ILE A 52 1.34 -4.04 6.34
C ILE A 52 1.31 -4.65 7.75
N ASN A 53 2.30 -5.45 8.12
CA ASN A 53 2.36 -6.10 9.44
C ASN A 53 2.40 -5.10 10.61
N ILE A 54 3.02 -3.93 10.40
CA ILE A 54 3.07 -2.89 11.43
C ILE A 54 1.95 -1.85 11.32
N SER A 55 1.20 -1.83 10.20
CA SER A 55 0.25 -0.76 9.90
C SER A 55 -0.84 -0.59 10.97
N LYS A 56 -1.29 -1.67 11.61
CA LYS A 56 -2.26 -1.60 12.73
C LYS A 56 -1.66 -0.93 13.97
N ARG A 57 -0.37 -1.17 14.25
CA ARG A 57 0.35 -0.51 15.35
C ARG A 57 0.55 0.96 15.03
N ILE A 58 1.03 1.31 13.84
CA ILE A 58 1.17 2.70 13.38
C ILE A 58 -0.15 3.48 13.51
N TYR A 59 -1.25 2.83 13.10
CA TYR A 59 -2.59 3.39 13.16
C TYR A 59 -3.02 3.73 14.59
N GLN A 60 -2.55 2.97 15.59
CA GLN A 60 -2.78 3.24 17.01
C GLN A 60 -1.78 4.25 17.59
N THR A 61 -0.53 4.29 17.09
CA THR A 61 0.60 4.89 17.80
C THR A 61 1.01 6.31 17.39
N LYS A 62 0.57 6.88 16.23
CA LYS A 62 0.46 8.36 15.91
C LYS A 62 0.56 8.69 14.40
N ARG A 63 -0.08 9.80 13.97
CA ARG A 63 -0.16 10.30 12.57
C ARG A 63 1.19 10.56 11.88
N PHE A 64 2.25 10.87 12.61
CA PHE A 64 3.50 11.35 12.01
C PHE A 64 4.28 10.26 11.25
N ILE A 65 4.10 8.97 11.58
CA ILE A 65 4.70 7.84 10.82
C ILE A 65 3.86 7.53 9.58
N SER A 66 2.52 7.63 9.71
CA SER A 66 1.59 7.27 8.63
C SER A 66 1.74 8.14 7.39
N LYS A 67 2.03 9.44 7.55
CA LYS A 67 2.12 10.41 6.46
C LYS A 67 3.29 10.10 5.49
N PRO A 68 4.55 10.01 5.93
CA PRO A 68 5.67 9.76 5.02
C PRO A 68 5.54 8.40 4.31
N LEU A 69 5.12 7.35 5.03
CA LEU A 69 4.89 6.04 4.41
C LEU A 69 3.78 6.10 3.35
N ARG A 70 2.69 6.85 3.60
CA ARG A 70 1.65 7.04 2.58
C ARG A 70 2.17 7.76 1.35
N GLU A 71 3.00 8.78 1.51
CA GLU A 71 3.56 9.54 0.39
C GLU A 71 4.45 8.64 -0.47
N ILE A 72 5.32 7.83 0.15
CA ILE A 72 6.16 6.84 -0.52
C ILE A 72 5.31 5.83 -1.30
N PHE A 73 4.36 5.16 -0.65
CA PHE A 73 3.54 4.14 -1.31
C PHE A 73 2.54 4.71 -2.32
N TYR A 74 2.15 5.98 -2.18
CA TYR A 74 1.35 6.64 -3.20
C TYR A 74 2.18 6.94 -4.44
N SER A 75 3.45 7.31 -4.29
CA SER A 75 4.39 7.42 -5.42
C SER A 75 4.52 6.08 -6.17
N GLU A 76 4.67 4.98 -5.44
CA GLU A 76 4.70 3.64 -6.04
C GLU A 76 3.40 3.32 -6.79
N PHE A 77 2.24 3.64 -6.20
CA PHE A 77 0.95 3.52 -6.88
C PHE A 77 0.91 4.32 -8.19
N GLN A 78 1.39 5.57 -8.21
CA GLN A 78 1.41 6.40 -9.42
C GLN A 78 2.22 5.75 -10.55
N LYS A 79 3.33 5.07 -10.23
CA LYS A 79 4.18 4.39 -11.23
C LYS A 79 3.47 3.20 -11.88
N VAL A 80 2.62 2.47 -11.12
CA VAL A 80 2.05 1.19 -11.57
C VAL A 80 0.57 1.27 -11.99
N LYS A 81 -0.18 2.32 -11.61
CA LYS A 81 -1.64 2.41 -11.84
C LYS A 81 -2.06 2.33 -13.32
N SER A 82 -1.16 2.68 -14.24
CA SER A 82 -1.38 2.68 -15.69
C SER A 82 -0.85 1.41 -16.40
N ILE A 83 -0.21 0.49 -15.67
CA ILE A 83 0.29 -0.79 -16.21
C ILE A 83 -0.78 -1.85 -15.95
N ASP A 84 -1.15 -2.67 -16.94
CA ASP A 84 -2.01 -3.82 -16.65
C ASP A 84 -1.19 -4.86 -15.90
N VAL A 85 -1.50 -5.05 -14.61
CA VAL A 85 -0.72 -5.95 -13.75
C VAL A 85 -1.24 -7.39 -13.82
N SER A 86 -2.29 -7.68 -14.59
CA SER A 86 -2.94 -9.00 -14.56
C SER A 86 -2.02 -10.15 -14.95
N GLU A 87 -1.10 -9.92 -15.87
CA GLU A 87 -0.19 -10.94 -16.43
C GLU A 87 1.12 -11.11 -15.66
N ASN A 88 1.43 -10.22 -14.72
CA ASN A 88 2.64 -10.30 -13.90
C ASN A 88 2.28 -10.55 -12.44
N ASP A 89 2.41 -11.80 -12.01
CA ASP A 89 2.04 -12.24 -10.65
C ASP A 89 2.75 -11.46 -9.55
N THR A 90 4.06 -11.21 -9.69
CA THR A 90 4.85 -10.49 -8.67
C THR A 90 4.43 -9.03 -8.57
N LEU A 91 4.23 -8.35 -9.71
CA LEU A 91 3.73 -6.98 -9.76
C LEU A 91 2.29 -6.90 -9.25
N ARG A 92 1.44 -7.88 -9.57
CA ARG A 92 0.07 -7.96 -9.08
C ARG A 92 0.00 -8.05 -7.57
N ILE A 93 0.82 -8.91 -6.96
CA ILE A 93 0.91 -9.06 -5.50
C ILE A 93 1.41 -7.75 -4.88
N TYR A 94 2.46 -7.16 -5.45
CA TYR A 94 3.00 -5.89 -4.98
C TYR A 94 1.97 -4.74 -5.08
N PHE A 95 1.26 -4.63 -6.20
CA PHE A 95 0.17 -3.68 -6.40
C PHE A 95 -0.91 -3.81 -5.32
N GLN A 96 -1.33 -5.04 -5.01
CA GLN A 96 -2.29 -5.27 -3.94
C GLN A 96 -1.77 -4.80 -2.58
N SER A 97 -0.49 -5.06 -2.27
CA SER A 97 0.15 -4.60 -1.04
C SER A 97 0.18 -3.07 -0.94
N ILE A 98 0.53 -2.37 -2.03
CA ILE A 98 0.50 -0.90 -2.10
C ILE A 98 -0.90 -0.39 -1.72
N VAL A 99 -1.96 -0.94 -2.33
CA VAL A 99 -3.34 -0.53 -2.04
C VAL A 99 -3.70 -0.78 -0.56
N VAL A 100 -3.35 -1.94 0.00
CA VAL A 100 -3.61 -2.25 1.41
C VAL A 100 -2.93 -1.25 2.33
N ILE A 101 -1.68 -0.87 2.06
CA ILE A 101 -0.94 0.12 2.85
C ILE A 101 -1.64 1.48 2.79
N LEU A 102 -2.00 1.93 1.59
CA LEU A 102 -2.67 3.22 1.38
C LEU A 102 -4.00 3.28 2.14
N LEU A 103 -4.78 2.19 2.15
CA LEU A 103 -6.03 2.12 2.91
C LEU A 103 -5.80 2.03 4.43
N ASN A 104 -4.83 1.25 4.89
CA ASN A 104 -4.56 1.04 6.32
C ASN A 104 -3.99 2.28 7.02
N LEU A 105 -3.21 3.09 6.32
CA LEU A 105 -2.53 4.25 6.91
C LEU A 105 -3.39 5.53 6.87
N VAL A 106 -4.62 5.47 6.35
CA VAL A 106 -5.57 6.60 6.41
C VAL A 106 -6.15 6.72 7.83
N PRO A 107 -6.15 7.90 8.47
CA PRO A 107 -6.74 8.09 9.80
C PRO A 107 -8.24 7.77 9.86
N LYS A 108 -8.70 7.36 11.05
CA LYS A 108 -10.04 6.83 11.44
C LYS A 108 -11.26 7.73 11.19
N GLU A 109 -11.10 8.86 10.52
CA GLU A 109 -12.10 9.94 10.42
C GLU A 109 -12.08 10.64 9.04
N LYS A 110 -11.24 10.16 8.11
CA LYS A 110 -11.11 10.75 6.77
C LYS A 110 -11.44 9.70 5.74
N ASP A 111 -12.10 10.12 4.66
CA ASP A 111 -12.31 9.35 3.43
C ASP A 111 -11.15 8.36 3.21
N PRO A 112 -11.42 7.04 3.12
CA PRO A 112 -10.40 6.01 2.95
C PRO A 112 -9.60 6.19 1.66
N GLY A 113 -10.02 7.07 0.75
CA GLY A 113 -9.38 7.33 -0.53
C GLY A 113 -9.67 6.25 -1.57
N LEU A 114 -10.55 5.30 -1.26
CA LEU A 114 -10.90 4.17 -2.13
C LEU A 114 -11.40 4.66 -3.50
N GLY A 115 -12.34 5.60 -3.51
CA GLY A 115 -12.86 6.18 -4.75
C GLY A 115 -11.76 6.83 -5.59
N LYS A 116 -10.85 7.58 -4.95
CA LYS A 116 -9.70 8.20 -5.61
C LYS A 116 -8.79 7.15 -6.26
N LEU A 117 -8.45 6.07 -5.54
CA LEU A 117 -7.61 4.99 -6.08
C LEU A 117 -8.27 4.32 -7.30
N ILE A 118 -9.57 4.05 -7.24
CA ILE A 118 -10.31 3.46 -8.37
C ILE A 118 -10.36 4.42 -9.57
N LYS A 119 -10.64 5.70 -9.34
CA LYS A 119 -10.75 6.73 -10.39
C LYS A 119 -9.42 6.97 -11.10
N GLU A 120 -8.31 6.94 -10.37
CA GLU A 120 -6.96 7.15 -10.93
C GLU A 120 -6.40 5.94 -11.67
N THR A 121 -7.06 4.78 -11.58
CA THR A 121 -6.62 3.54 -12.21
C THR A 121 -7.26 3.38 -13.58
N ASN A 122 -6.45 3.18 -14.62
CA ASN A 122 -6.96 3.09 -16.00
C ASN A 122 -7.49 1.69 -16.34
N HIS A 123 -6.84 0.64 -15.85
CA HIS A 123 -7.15 -0.74 -16.21
C HIS A 123 -8.28 -1.33 -15.38
N LYS A 124 -9.24 -1.97 -16.06
CA LYS A 124 -10.39 -2.65 -15.44
C LYS A 124 -9.95 -3.72 -14.44
N ASN A 125 -8.93 -4.50 -14.78
CA ASN A 125 -8.39 -5.56 -13.93
C ASN A 125 -7.77 -4.99 -12.65
N ASN A 126 -7.03 -3.89 -12.75
CA ASN A 126 -6.45 -3.20 -11.60
C ASN A 126 -7.52 -2.65 -10.65
N LYS A 127 -8.63 -2.10 -11.19
CA LYS A 127 -9.77 -1.67 -10.37
C LYS A 127 -10.37 -2.83 -9.55
N ILE A 128 -10.50 -4.02 -10.16
CA ILE A 128 -10.94 -5.23 -9.45
C ILE A 128 -9.94 -5.62 -8.36
N LEU A 129 -8.64 -5.49 -8.62
CA LEU A 129 -7.60 -5.78 -7.63
C LEU A 129 -7.66 -4.81 -6.44
N ILE A 130 -7.95 -3.52 -6.67
CA ILE A 130 -8.17 -2.54 -5.59
C ILE A 130 -9.33 -2.99 -4.70
N VAL A 131 -10.47 -3.34 -5.30
CA VAL A 131 -11.64 -3.86 -4.57
C VAL A 131 -11.31 -5.11 -3.77
N LYS A 132 -10.54 -6.05 -4.33
CA LYS A 132 -10.07 -7.24 -3.59
C LYS A 132 -9.16 -6.86 -2.42
N SER A 133 -8.32 -5.84 -2.57
CA SER A 133 -7.43 -5.36 -1.51
C SER A 133 -8.17 -4.67 -0.35
N VAL A 134 -9.35 -4.10 -0.58
CA VAL A 134 -10.19 -3.53 0.50
C VAL A 134 -10.51 -4.58 1.56
N TRP A 135 -10.82 -5.81 1.16
CA TRP A 135 -11.10 -6.91 2.10
C TRP A 135 -9.87 -7.42 2.85
N LYS A 136 -8.66 -7.11 2.37
CA LYS A 136 -7.39 -7.39 3.04
C LYS A 136 -6.95 -6.27 3.98
N SER A 137 -7.56 -5.08 3.85
CA SER A 137 -7.32 -3.93 4.71
C SER A 137 -8.06 -4.07 6.03
N PHE A 138 -7.49 -3.55 7.13
CA PHE A 138 -8.21 -3.42 8.39
C PHE A 138 -9.10 -2.18 8.46
N ASN A 139 -9.07 -1.30 7.44
CA ASN A 139 -9.85 -0.07 7.44
C ASN A 139 -11.34 -0.39 7.22
N GLU A 140 -12.11 -0.34 8.30
CA GLU A 140 -13.56 -0.60 8.31
C GLU A 140 -14.32 0.34 7.38
N TYR A 141 -14.00 1.63 7.38
CA TYR A 141 -14.66 2.61 6.49
C TYR A 141 -14.47 2.32 5.00
N ALA A 142 -13.32 1.78 4.61
CA ALA A 142 -13.08 1.36 3.22
C ALA A 142 -14.00 0.19 2.82
N ARG A 143 -14.18 -0.78 3.74
CA ARG A 143 -15.09 -1.92 3.55
C ARG A 143 -16.55 -1.47 3.51
N ASP A 144 -16.94 -0.60 4.44
CA ASP A 144 -18.31 -0.10 4.53
C ASP A 144 -18.69 0.74 3.29
N SER A 145 -17.76 1.57 2.82
CA SER A 145 -17.94 2.36 1.59
C SER A 145 -18.12 1.46 0.36
N LEU A 146 -17.33 0.38 0.28
CA LEU A 146 -17.44 -0.60 -0.81
C LEU A 146 -18.76 -1.38 -0.73
N SER A 147 -19.11 -1.92 0.44
CA SER A 147 -20.35 -2.66 0.65
C SER A 147 -21.56 -1.79 0.30
N SER A 148 -21.62 -0.56 0.83
CA SER A 148 -22.72 0.36 0.57
C SER A 148 -22.87 0.64 -0.93
N ALA A 149 -21.77 0.94 -1.63
CA ALA A 149 -21.81 1.18 -3.08
C ALA A 149 -22.36 -0.04 -3.84
N LEU A 150 -21.94 -1.26 -3.48
CA LEU A 150 -22.43 -2.49 -4.10
C LEU A 150 -23.90 -2.76 -3.81
N ASP A 151 -24.36 -2.51 -2.57
CA ASP A 151 -25.76 -2.66 -2.16
C ASP A 151 -26.70 -1.71 -2.94
N PHE A 152 -26.21 -0.52 -3.29
CA PHE A 152 -26.93 0.44 -4.14
C PHE A 152 -26.70 0.24 -5.64
N GLY A 153 -26.08 -0.88 -6.05
CA GLY A 153 -25.89 -1.22 -7.46
C GLY A 153 -24.87 -0.32 -8.19
N VAL A 154 -24.02 0.41 -7.45
CA VAL A 154 -22.97 1.24 -8.04
C VAL A 154 -21.96 0.33 -8.73
N ASN A 155 -21.80 0.56 -10.03
CA ASN A 155 -20.76 -0.13 -10.78
C ASN A 155 -19.39 0.27 -10.23
N ILE A 156 -18.55 -0.70 -9.87
CA ILE A 156 -17.19 -0.46 -9.37
C ILE A 156 -16.38 0.44 -10.32
N TYR A 157 -16.69 0.42 -11.62
CA TYR A 157 -16.03 1.26 -12.62
C TYR A 157 -16.50 2.72 -12.62
N ASN A 158 -17.64 2.98 -11.98
CA ASN A 158 -18.29 4.26 -11.78
C ASN A 158 -18.28 4.67 -10.29
N PHE A 159 -17.28 4.27 -9.49
CA PHE A 159 -17.03 4.91 -8.19
C PHE A 159 -16.71 6.38 -8.44
N THR A 160 -17.75 7.19 -8.48
CA THR A 160 -17.71 8.64 -8.64
C THR A 160 -18.66 9.23 -7.61
N GLU A 161 -18.19 10.31 -7.00
CA GLU A 161 -18.84 11.17 -5.99
C GLU A 161 -20.37 11.16 -5.97
#